data_AF-A0AAJ2H4X5-F1
#
_entry.id   AF-A0AAJ2H4X5-F1
#
_cell.length_a   1.000
_cell.length_b   1.000
_cell.length_c   1.000
_cell.angle_alpha   90.00
_cell.angle_beta   90.00
_cell.angle_gamma   90.00
#
_symmetry.space_group_name_H-M   'P 1'
#
loop_
_entity.id
_entity.type
_entity.pdbx_description
1 polymer ?
#
loop_
_entity_poly.entity_id
_entity_poly.type
_entity_poly.pdbx_seq_one_letter_code
_entity_poly.pdbx_strand_id
1 'polypeptide(L)' 'MKTTLKIIFAGTPEFAATALQALIDAGHNILAVYTQ' A
#
# COMPACT_ATOMS: atom_id res chain seq x y z
N MET A 1 19.96 -1.62 -6.27
CA MET A 1 18.72 -1.58 -7.07
C MET A 1 17.55 -1.82 -6.14
N LYS A 2 16.49 -1.01 -6.21
CA LYS A 2 15.30 -1.15 -5.35
C LYS A 2 14.33 -2.14 -6.02
N THR A 3 13.91 -3.18 -5.31
CA THR A 3 12.93 -4.15 -5.83
C THR A 3 11.52 -3.57 -5.71
N THR A 4 10.82 -3.44 -6.84
CA THR A 4 9.42 -3.01 -6.87
C THR A 4 8.50 -4.22 -6.81
N LEU A 5 7.60 -4.24 -5.82
CA LEU A 5 6.59 -5.28 -5.65
C LEU A 5 5.26 -4.87 -6.27
N LYS A 6 4.43 -5.86 -6.61
CA LYS A 6 3.02 -5.69 -6.93
C LYS A 6 2.20 -6.08 -5.69
N ILE A 7 1.39 -5.16 -5.17
CA ILE A 7 0.75 -5.30 -3.85
C ILE A 7 -0.76 -5.14 -3.97
N ILE A 8 -1.52 -6.00 -3.30
CA ILE A 8 -2.92 -5.74 -2.94
C ILE A 8 -2.91 -5.34 -1.46
N PHE A 9 -3.48 -4.18 -1.15
CA PHE A 9 -3.58 -3.67 0.21
C PHE A 9 -5.01 -3.86 0.74
N ALA A 10 -5.16 -4.24 2.00
CA ALA A 10 -6.46 -4.36 2.65
C ALA A 10 -6.40 -3.76 4.05
N GLY A 11 -7.18 -2.70 4.30
CA GLY A 11 -7.21 -2.03 5.60
C GLY A 11 -8.19 -0.85 5.63
N THR A 12 -8.82 -0.66 6.78
CA THR A 12 -9.90 0.32 7.01
C THR A 12 -9.56 1.43 8.01
N PRO A 13 -8.98 1.16 9.20
CA PRO A 13 -8.81 2.25 10.18
C PRO A 13 -7.80 3.27 9.67
N GLU A 14 -7.82 4.48 10.22
CA GLU A 14 -6.94 5.59 9.78
C GLU A 14 -5.45 5.22 9.78
N PHE A 15 -5.01 4.33 10.67
CA PHE A 15 -3.65 3.80 10.68
C PHE A 15 -3.28 3.02 9.40
N ALA A 16 -4.24 2.36 8.75
CA ALA A 16 -4.01 1.66 7.49
C ALA A 16 -3.68 2.64 6.35
N ALA A 17 -4.23 3.85 6.36
CA ALA A 17 -3.89 4.87 5.38
C ALA A 17 -2.41 5.28 5.48
N THR A 18 -1.87 5.39 6.71
CA THR A 18 -0.44 5.65 6.93
C THR A 18 0.45 4.55 6.36
N ALA A 19 0.06 3.28 6.57
CA ALA A 19 0.79 2.15 6.02
C ALA A 19 0.71 2.10 4.48
N LEU A 20 -0.46 2.38 3.90
CA LEU A 20 -0.65 2.46 2.45
C LEU A 20 0.23 3.58 1.85
N GLN A 21 0.25 4.75 2.47
CA GLN A 21 1.08 5.88 2.02
C GLN A 21 2.56 5.51 2.01
N ALA A 22 3.05 4.85 3.06
CA ALA A 22 4.44 4.42 3.13
C ALA A 22 4.82 3.43 2.00
N LEU A 23 3.90 2.54 1.60
CA LEU A 23 4.12 1.62 0.47
C LEU A 23 4.14 2.36 -0.88
N ILE A 24 3.31 3.39 -1.04
CA ILE A 24 3.29 4.26 -2.23
C ILE A 24 4.59 5.08 -2.32
N ASP A 25 5.02 5.69 -1.21
CA ASP A 25 6.27 6.46 -1.13
C ASP A 25 7.50 5.57 -1.35
N ALA A 26 7.41 4.29 -0.96
CA ALA A 26 8.39 3.27 -1.28
C ALA A 26 8.39 2.89 -2.78
N GLY A 27 7.48 3.41 -3.61
CA GLY A 27 7.45 3.17 -5.05
C GLY A 27 7.03 1.75 -5.41
N HIS A 28 6.24 1.10 -4.55
CA HIS A 28 5.61 -0.17 -4.87
C HIS A 28 4.37 0.03 -5.75
N ASN A 29 4.07 -0.95 -6.60
CA ASN A 29 2.90 -0.91 -7.45
C ASN A 29 1.68 -1.47 -6.69
N ILE A 30 0.82 -0.58 -6.20
CA ILE A 30 -0.43 -0.96 -5.54
C ILE A 30 -1.47 -1.27 -6.62
N LEU A 31 -1.84 -2.54 -6.77
CA LEU A 31 -2.77 -3.02 -7.78
C LEU A 31 -4.24 -2.86 -7.37
N ALA A 32 -4.53 -3.00 -6.08
CA ALA A 32 -5.88 -2.87 -5.54
C ALA A 32 -5.83 -2.52 -4.04
N VAL A 33 -6.89 -1.84 -3.58
CA VAL A 33 -7.12 -1.52 -2.16
C VAL A 33 -8.51 -2.00 -1.76
N TYR A 34 -8.59 -2.80 -0.70
CA TYR A 34 -9.84 -3.22 -0.07
C TYR A 34 -10.04 -2.49 1.27
N THR A 35 -11.25 -2.02 1.51
CA THR A 35 -11.70 -1.36 2.75
C THR A 35 -13.10 -1.87 3.14
N GLN A 36 -13.48 -1.73 4.41
CA GLN A 36 -14.88 -1.85 4.85
C GLN A 36 -15.67 -0.60 4.48
#